data_AF-A0A0F3QFL3-F1
#
_entry.id   AF-A0A0F3QFL3-F1
#
_cell.length_a   1.000
_cell.length_b   1.000
_cell.length_c   1.000
_cell.angle_alpha   90.00
_cell.angle_beta   90.00
_cell.angle_gamma   90.00
#
_symmetry.space_group_name_H-M   'P 1'
#
loop_
_entity.id
_entity.type
_entity.pdbx_description
1 polymer ?
#
loop_
_entity_poly.entity_id
_entity_poly.type
_entity_poly.pdbx_seq_one_letter_code
_entity_poly.pdbx_strand_id
1 'polypeptide(L)'
;MLISTIDTISPDKLVLVKPGEGYIGGKEFFDTEDNPNVNVISDVDDFTSSIPNSFKKAMYYFLTICAIKQAEGDMGHYSMLVHPSSLNSVQEGVTEKIQRFFDVKISQIKNYKNLDEIERDDFDKDLNGALIEYKKTTDCSIDLEEIKKNIIKVIDNIDIKTINARYNINNEDDLVDEKLYTINIGGNILGRGLTIKKLVVSYIYRDSKESQIDTMYQRCR
;
A
#
# COMPACT_ATOMS: atom_id res chain seq x y z
N MET A 1 24.08 -9.73 7.01
CA MET A 1 25.56 -9.86 6.94
C MET A 1 26.07 -10.40 8.26
N LEU A 2 26.71 -11.57 8.26
CA LEU A 2 27.44 -12.08 9.43
C LEU A 2 28.84 -11.48 9.41
N ILE A 3 29.19 -10.70 10.43
CA ILE A 3 30.55 -10.19 10.63
C ILE A 3 31.45 -11.39 10.94
N SER A 4 32.59 -11.46 10.25
CA SER A 4 33.64 -12.47 10.48
C SER A 4 34.14 -12.39 11.94
N THR A 5 34.19 -13.52 12.63
CA THR A 5 34.58 -13.68 14.04
C THR A 5 36.06 -13.45 14.35
N ILE A 6 36.82 -12.88 13.40
CA ILE A 6 38.27 -12.66 13.53
C ILE A 6 38.60 -11.23 13.99
N ASP A 7 37.62 -10.34 14.10
CA ASP A 7 37.85 -8.96 14.51
C ASP A 7 37.69 -8.73 16.02
N THR A 8 38.57 -7.89 16.58
CA THR A 8 38.69 -7.51 18.02
C THR A 8 37.43 -6.85 18.60
N ILE A 9 36.41 -6.63 17.77
CA ILE A 9 35.15 -5.97 18.07
C ILE A 9 33.96 -6.95 18.02
N SER A 10 34.24 -8.26 17.99
CA SER A 10 33.19 -9.28 17.96
C SER A 10 32.42 -9.26 19.29
N PRO A 11 31.07 -9.18 19.26
CA PRO A 11 30.28 -9.06 20.47
C PRO A 11 30.37 -10.31 21.34
N ASP A 12 30.60 -10.14 22.65
CA ASP A 12 30.72 -11.24 23.62
C ASP A 12 29.42 -12.07 23.75
N LYS A 13 28.27 -11.48 23.40
CA LYS A 13 26.97 -12.13 23.49
C LYS A 13 26.04 -11.64 22.40
N LEU A 14 25.51 -12.57 21.62
CA LEU A 14 24.39 -12.32 20.71
C LEU A 14 23.10 -12.75 21.43
N VAL A 15 22.18 -11.82 21.66
CA VAL A 15 20.87 -12.12 22.24
C VAL A 15 19.83 -11.93 21.15
N LEU A 16 19.19 -13.03 20.75
CA LEU A 16 18.09 -12.99 19.81
C LEU A 16 16.83 -12.57 20.57
N VAL A 17 16.31 -11.38 20.23
CA VAL A 17 15.06 -10.89 20.84
C VAL A 17 13.93 -11.72 20.26
N LYS A 18 13.24 -12.47 21.13
CA LYS A 18 12.03 -13.18 20.72
C LYS A 18 10.89 -12.17 20.56
N PRO A 19 10.04 -12.33 19.54
CA PRO A 19 8.79 -11.58 19.45
C PRO A 19 8.02 -11.57 20.78
N GLY A 20 7.49 -10.41 21.15
CA GLY A 20 6.57 -10.31 22.29
C GLY A 20 5.23 -11.01 21.99
N GLU A 21 4.47 -11.30 23.04
CA GLU A 21 3.11 -11.82 22.90
C GLU A 21 2.26 -10.81 22.11
N GLY A 22 1.65 -11.26 21.01
CA GLY A 22 0.88 -10.40 20.09
C GLY A 22 1.68 -9.76 18.94
N TYR A 23 3.00 -9.98 18.84
CA TYR A 23 3.76 -9.55 17.65
C TYR A 23 3.39 -10.41 16.45
N ILE A 24 2.67 -9.80 15.50
CA ILE A 24 2.50 -10.30 14.14
C ILE A 24 3.53 -9.57 13.30
N GLY A 25 4.50 -10.31 12.77
CA GLY A 25 5.70 -9.71 12.19
C GLY A 25 6.06 -10.25 10.83
N GLY A 26 7.34 -10.11 10.49
CA GLY A 26 7.79 -10.36 9.13
C GLY A 26 7.55 -11.79 8.62
N LYS A 27 7.45 -12.79 9.50
CA LYS A 27 7.08 -14.14 9.09
C LYS A 27 5.64 -14.23 8.57
N GLU A 28 4.70 -13.54 9.20
CA GLU A 28 3.29 -13.59 8.81
C GLU A 28 3.01 -12.73 7.58
N PHE A 29 3.76 -11.63 7.40
CA PHE A 29 3.53 -10.65 6.33
C PHE A 29 4.47 -10.74 5.14
N PHE A 30 5.67 -11.32 5.28
CA PHE A 30 6.72 -11.27 4.25
C PHE A 30 7.42 -12.60 4.00
N ASP A 31 7.13 -13.66 4.75
CA ASP A 31 7.59 -15.00 4.36
C ASP A 31 6.91 -15.34 3.04
N THR A 32 7.68 -15.72 2.03
CA THR A 32 7.20 -15.75 0.63
C THR A 32 6.66 -17.11 0.21
N GLU A 33 6.90 -18.16 1.00
CA GLU A 33 6.32 -19.47 0.75
C GLU A 33 4.88 -19.51 1.27
N ASP A 34 3.92 -19.67 0.36
CA ASP A 34 2.48 -19.84 0.63
C ASP A 34 1.82 -18.76 1.50
N ASN A 35 2.27 -17.50 1.39
CA ASN A 35 1.69 -16.39 2.15
C ASN A 35 0.52 -15.72 1.41
N PRO A 36 -0.72 -15.79 1.92
CA PRO A 36 -1.89 -15.21 1.26
C PRO A 36 -1.91 -13.67 1.27
N ASN A 37 -1.05 -13.02 2.07
CA ASN A 37 -0.92 -11.56 2.12
C ASN A 37 0.10 -11.02 1.12
N VAL A 38 0.87 -11.90 0.45
CA VAL A 38 1.91 -11.51 -0.51
C VAL A 38 1.48 -11.88 -1.93
N ASN A 39 1.32 -10.87 -2.78
CA ASN A 39 1.05 -11.06 -4.21
C ASN A 39 2.28 -10.65 -5.03
N VAL A 40 2.97 -11.64 -5.59
CA VAL A 40 4.12 -11.39 -6.48
C VAL A 40 3.63 -10.80 -7.80
N ILE A 41 4.16 -9.63 -8.16
CA ILE A 41 3.84 -8.94 -9.41
C ILE A 41 4.89 -9.29 -10.48
N SER A 42 4.53 -9.13 -11.75
CA SER A 42 5.44 -9.46 -12.86
C SER A 42 6.51 -8.39 -13.06
N ASP A 43 7.72 -8.77 -13.45
CA ASP A 43 8.83 -7.84 -13.73
C ASP A 43 8.55 -6.86 -14.89
N VAL A 44 7.56 -7.16 -15.74
CA VAL A 44 7.11 -6.29 -16.83
C VAL A 44 6.08 -5.25 -16.39
N ASP A 45 5.55 -5.35 -15.17
CA ASP A 45 4.66 -4.34 -14.62
C ASP A 45 5.49 -3.10 -14.23
N ASP A 46 5.57 -2.16 -15.16
CA ASP A 46 6.19 -0.86 -14.93
C ASP A 46 5.23 0.29 -15.23
N PHE A 47 5.60 1.47 -14.74
CA PHE A 47 4.87 2.71 -14.98
C PHE A 47 5.42 3.44 -16.19
N THR A 48 6.09 2.79 -17.15
CA THR A 48 6.73 3.50 -18.27
C THR A 48 5.69 4.03 -19.26
N SER A 49 4.80 3.14 -19.72
CA SER A 49 3.81 3.44 -20.76
C SER A 49 2.44 3.80 -20.18
N SER A 50 2.01 3.09 -19.14
CA SER A 50 0.70 3.27 -18.48
C SER A 50 0.76 2.79 -17.03
N ILE A 51 -0.35 2.88 -16.31
CA ILE A 51 -0.47 2.29 -14.98
C ILE A 51 -0.58 0.75 -15.13
N PRO A 52 0.29 -0.04 -14.48
CA PRO A 52 0.25 -1.49 -14.59
C PRO A 52 -1.00 -2.08 -13.96
N ASN A 53 -1.46 -3.21 -14.48
CA ASN A 53 -2.68 -3.86 -13.98
C ASN A 53 -2.50 -4.38 -12.54
N SER A 54 -1.29 -4.75 -12.13
CA SER A 54 -1.01 -5.10 -10.73
C SER A 54 -1.22 -3.92 -9.78
N PHE A 55 -0.83 -2.70 -10.18
CA PHE A 55 -1.14 -1.50 -9.37
C PHE A 55 -2.64 -1.25 -9.30
N LYS A 56 -3.38 -1.37 -10.41
CA LYS A 56 -4.85 -1.22 -10.40
C LYS A 56 -5.49 -2.18 -9.41
N LYS A 57 -5.08 -3.46 -9.42
CA LYS A 57 -5.55 -4.47 -8.45
C LYS A 57 -5.24 -4.06 -7.02
N ALA A 58 -4.00 -3.64 -6.72
CA ALA A 58 -3.62 -3.20 -5.38
C ALA A 58 -4.41 -1.97 -4.92
N MET A 59 -4.68 -1.03 -5.84
CA MET A 59 -5.50 0.14 -5.58
C MET A 59 -6.95 -0.26 -5.26
N TYR A 60 -7.60 -1.09 -6.08
CA TYR A 60 -8.96 -1.54 -5.79
C TYR A 60 -9.06 -2.36 -4.51
N TYR A 61 -8.01 -3.13 -4.18
CA TYR A 61 -7.90 -3.80 -2.90
C TYR A 61 -7.88 -2.81 -1.73
N PHE A 62 -7.06 -1.76 -1.80
CA PHE A 62 -7.05 -0.67 -0.81
C PHE A 62 -8.41 0.02 -0.68
N LEU A 63 -9.02 0.42 -1.81
CA LEU A 63 -10.34 1.08 -1.81
C LEU A 63 -11.42 0.18 -1.19
N THR A 64 -11.37 -1.12 -1.47
CA THR A 64 -12.30 -2.11 -0.93
C THR A 64 -12.15 -2.27 0.57
N ILE A 65 -10.92 -2.36 1.09
CA ILE A 65 -10.66 -2.38 2.54
C ILE A 65 -11.25 -1.15 3.21
N CYS A 66 -10.96 0.04 2.68
CA CYS A 66 -11.48 1.28 3.23
C CYS A 66 -13.02 1.32 3.20
N ALA A 67 -13.65 0.82 2.12
CA ALA A 67 -15.11 0.75 2.02
C ALA A 67 -15.73 -0.25 3.02
N ILE A 68 -15.07 -1.39 3.24
CA ILE A 68 -15.47 -2.36 4.27
C ILE A 68 -15.38 -1.72 5.66
N LYS A 69 -14.26 -1.06 5.99
CA LYS A 69 -14.08 -0.38 7.29
C LYS A 69 -15.10 0.73 7.50
N GLN A 70 -15.37 1.52 6.47
CA GLN A 70 -16.42 2.52 6.46
C GLN A 70 -17.81 1.91 6.72
N ALA A 71 -18.12 0.74 6.11
CA ALA A 71 -19.39 0.03 6.31
C ALA A 71 -19.51 -0.57 7.73
N GLU A 72 -18.39 -1.00 8.32
CA GLU A 72 -18.28 -1.44 9.71
C GLU A 72 -18.40 -0.27 10.73
N GLY A 73 -18.43 0.97 10.25
CA GLY A 73 -18.50 2.18 11.09
C GLY A 73 -17.13 2.64 11.64
N ASP A 74 -16.03 2.09 11.12
CA ASP A 74 -14.68 2.54 11.47
C ASP A 74 -14.29 3.76 10.64
N MET A 75 -14.19 4.91 11.32
CA MET A 75 -13.75 6.20 10.76
C MET A 75 -12.26 6.46 11.01
N GLY A 76 -11.48 5.40 11.20
CA GLY A 76 -10.05 5.47 11.40
C GLY A 76 -9.29 5.88 10.13
N HIS A 77 -8.06 6.34 10.34
CA HIS A 77 -7.13 6.58 9.24
C HIS A 77 -6.63 5.28 8.60
N TYR A 78 -6.55 5.14 7.28
CA TYR A 78 -5.92 3.98 6.64
C TYR A 78 -5.00 4.42 5.50
N SER A 79 -3.84 3.77 5.39
CA SER A 79 -2.83 4.19 4.41
C SER A 79 -2.41 3.06 3.47
N MET A 80 -2.04 3.47 2.26
CA MET A 80 -1.37 2.67 1.25
C MET A 80 0.02 3.25 1.00
N LEU A 81 1.00 2.40 0.77
CA LEU A 81 2.34 2.77 0.35
C LEU A 81 2.57 2.32 -1.09
N VAL A 82 3.11 3.21 -1.91
CA VAL A 82 3.60 2.93 -3.26
C VAL A 82 5.09 3.23 -3.29
N HIS A 83 5.90 2.20 -3.50
CA HIS A 83 7.35 2.30 -3.60
C HIS A 83 7.79 2.07 -5.05
N PRO A 84 7.97 3.14 -5.85
CA PRO A 84 8.35 3.01 -7.25
C PRO A 84 9.85 2.86 -7.51
N SER A 85 10.67 3.53 -6.69
CA SER A 85 12.13 3.60 -6.81
C SER A 85 12.70 4.47 -5.68
N SER A 86 13.98 4.30 -5.38
CA SER A 86 14.77 5.22 -4.57
C SER A 86 15.04 6.58 -5.26
N LEU A 87 14.84 6.68 -6.58
CA LEU A 87 15.09 7.90 -7.37
C LEU A 87 13.90 8.85 -7.34
N ASN A 88 14.12 10.10 -6.89
CA ASN A 88 13.06 11.12 -6.81
C ASN A 88 12.39 11.43 -8.16
N SER A 89 13.14 11.49 -9.26
CA SER A 89 12.56 11.76 -10.60
C SER A 89 11.61 10.66 -11.07
N VAL A 90 11.88 9.40 -10.71
CA VAL A 90 10.98 8.28 -10.98
C VAL A 90 9.75 8.38 -10.10
N GLN A 91 9.91 8.74 -8.82
CA GLN A 91 8.78 8.95 -7.91
C GLN A 91 7.83 10.03 -8.44
N GLU A 92 8.35 11.19 -8.85
CA GLU A 92 7.54 12.30 -9.38
C GLU A 92 6.73 11.89 -10.62
N GLY A 93 7.36 11.23 -11.60
CA GLY A 93 6.68 10.76 -12.81
C GLY A 93 5.62 9.68 -12.53
N VAL A 94 5.79 8.89 -11.48
CA VAL A 94 4.81 7.90 -11.04
C VAL A 94 3.65 8.55 -10.30
N THR A 95 3.94 9.50 -9.42
CA THR A 95 2.91 10.30 -8.74
C THR A 95 2.00 10.96 -9.76
N GLU A 96 2.55 11.61 -10.79
CA GLU A 96 1.73 12.27 -11.82
C GLU A 96 0.80 11.28 -12.53
N LYS A 97 1.31 10.08 -12.88
CA LYS A 97 0.50 9.03 -13.52
C LYS A 97 -0.60 8.51 -12.61
N ILE A 98 -0.29 8.28 -11.33
CA ILE A 98 -1.26 7.84 -10.32
C ILE A 98 -2.32 8.92 -10.11
N GLN A 99 -1.93 10.18 -9.92
CA GLN A 99 -2.86 11.28 -9.75
C GLN A 99 -3.81 11.40 -10.94
N ARG A 100 -3.27 11.41 -12.16
CA ARG A 100 -4.09 11.47 -13.38
C ARG A 100 -5.04 10.28 -13.50
N PHE A 101 -4.58 9.09 -13.16
CA PHE A 101 -5.43 7.89 -13.17
C PHE A 101 -6.56 8.02 -12.14
N PHE A 102 -6.24 8.48 -10.93
CA PHE A 102 -7.23 8.75 -9.89
C PHE A 102 -8.23 9.82 -10.33
N ASP A 103 -7.80 10.95 -10.86
CA ASP A 103 -8.72 12.02 -11.30
C ASP A 103 -9.73 11.51 -12.33
N VAL A 104 -9.27 10.72 -13.31
CA VAL A 104 -10.13 10.08 -14.31
C VAL A 104 -11.07 9.07 -13.65
N LYS A 105 -10.55 8.16 -12.81
CA LYS A 105 -11.34 7.09 -12.21
C LYS A 105 -12.34 7.61 -11.19
N ILE A 106 -11.95 8.55 -10.34
CA ILE A 106 -12.84 9.26 -9.40
C ILE A 106 -13.98 9.92 -10.17
N SER A 107 -13.68 10.61 -11.28
CA SER A 107 -14.71 11.22 -12.12
C SER A 107 -15.68 10.18 -12.69
N GLN A 108 -15.17 9.05 -13.18
CA GLN A 108 -16.01 7.93 -13.67
C GLN A 108 -16.90 7.35 -12.56
N ILE A 109 -16.33 7.07 -11.39
CA ILE A 109 -17.03 6.46 -10.26
C ILE A 109 -18.10 7.40 -9.68
N LYS A 110 -17.81 8.70 -9.56
CA LYS A 110 -18.81 9.69 -9.13
C LYS A 110 -19.98 9.78 -10.12
N ASN A 111 -19.71 9.52 -11.39
CA ASN A 111 -20.71 9.47 -12.46
C ASN A 111 -21.16 8.04 -12.76
N TYR A 112 -21.06 7.10 -11.81
CA TYR A 112 -21.34 5.67 -12.03
C TYR A 112 -22.67 5.39 -12.77
N LYS A 113 -23.72 6.14 -12.45
CA LYS A 113 -25.04 6.01 -13.11
C LYS A 113 -25.04 6.38 -14.60
N ASN A 114 -24.09 7.21 -15.01
CA ASN A 114 -23.93 7.72 -16.37
C ASN A 114 -22.88 6.95 -17.18
N LEU A 115 -22.14 6.03 -16.56
CA LEU A 115 -21.22 5.12 -17.26
C LEU A 115 -22.00 4.23 -18.23
N ASP A 116 -21.32 3.67 -19.23
CA ASP A 116 -21.92 2.61 -20.03
C ASP A 116 -21.95 1.26 -19.26
N GLU A 117 -22.59 0.25 -19.83
CA GLU A 117 -22.74 -1.06 -19.18
C GLU A 117 -21.39 -1.77 -19.00
N ILE A 118 -20.48 -1.62 -19.95
CA ILE A 118 -19.16 -2.28 -19.94
C ILE A 118 -18.28 -1.64 -18.85
N GLU A 119 -18.27 -0.32 -18.77
CA GLU A 119 -17.52 0.42 -17.75
C GLU A 119 -18.01 0.12 -16.33
N ARG A 120 -19.32 -0.08 -16.15
CA ARG A 120 -19.89 -0.53 -14.86
C ARG A 120 -19.48 -1.96 -14.52
N ASP A 121 -19.60 -2.89 -15.48
CA ASP A 121 -19.24 -4.29 -15.26
C ASP A 121 -17.75 -4.44 -14.91
N ASP A 122 -16.87 -3.71 -15.61
CA ASP A 122 -15.43 -3.70 -15.32
C ASP A 122 -15.15 -3.17 -13.90
N PHE A 123 -15.81 -2.09 -13.49
CA PHE A 123 -15.66 -1.53 -12.14
C PHE A 123 -16.16 -2.50 -11.05
N ASP A 124 -17.33 -3.09 -11.26
CA ASP A 124 -17.93 -4.06 -10.34
C ASP A 124 -17.07 -5.30 -10.21
N LYS A 125 -16.49 -5.76 -11.32
CA LYS A 125 -15.57 -6.89 -11.36
C LYS A 125 -14.27 -6.61 -10.61
N ASP A 126 -13.70 -5.42 -10.74
CA ASP A 126 -12.49 -5.02 -10.00
C ASP A 126 -12.75 -4.99 -8.48
N LEU A 127 -13.87 -4.39 -8.05
CA LEU A 127 -14.27 -4.36 -6.63
C LEU A 127 -14.60 -5.76 -6.09
N ASN A 128 -15.33 -6.56 -6.85
CA ASN A 128 -15.68 -7.91 -6.43
C ASN A 128 -14.43 -8.82 -6.35
N GLY A 129 -13.50 -8.67 -7.29
CA GLY A 129 -12.20 -9.35 -7.24
C GLY A 129 -11.45 -9.01 -5.96
N ALA A 130 -11.35 -7.72 -5.62
CA ALA A 130 -10.74 -7.27 -4.37
C ALA A 130 -11.44 -7.81 -3.11
N LEU A 131 -12.77 -7.84 -3.11
CA LEU A 131 -13.56 -8.40 -2.00
C LEU A 131 -13.28 -9.90 -1.80
N ILE A 132 -13.24 -10.66 -2.89
CA ILE A 132 -12.93 -12.09 -2.85
C ILE A 132 -11.54 -12.32 -2.27
N GLU A 133 -10.54 -11.55 -2.70
CA GLU A 133 -9.18 -11.63 -2.15
C GLU A 133 -9.15 -11.29 -0.65
N TYR A 134 -9.86 -10.26 -0.22
CA TYR A 134 -9.92 -9.87 1.19
C TYR A 134 -10.54 -10.97 2.06
N LYS A 135 -11.58 -11.64 1.57
CA LYS A 135 -12.26 -12.74 2.26
C LYS A 135 -11.41 -14.01 2.41
N LYS A 136 -10.28 -14.14 1.71
CA LYS A 136 -9.36 -15.27 1.88
C LYS A 136 -8.62 -15.23 3.21
N THR A 137 -8.34 -14.03 3.72
CA THR A 137 -7.52 -13.83 4.92
C THR A 137 -8.31 -13.26 6.09
N THR A 138 -9.50 -12.71 5.82
CA THR A 138 -10.33 -12.04 6.83
C THR A 138 -11.77 -12.51 6.76
N ASP A 139 -12.36 -12.85 7.92
CA ASP A 139 -13.80 -13.11 8.00
C ASP A 139 -14.57 -11.79 7.80
N CYS A 140 -15.43 -11.75 6.78
CA CYS A 140 -16.12 -10.54 6.35
C CYS A 140 -17.49 -10.86 5.77
N SER A 141 -18.53 -10.32 6.42
CA SER A 141 -19.93 -10.46 6.00
C SER A 141 -20.40 -9.39 5.01
N ILE A 142 -19.57 -8.38 4.74
CA ILE A 142 -19.92 -7.28 3.83
C ILE A 142 -20.00 -7.81 2.38
N ASP A 143 -21.02 -7.35 1.65
CA ASP A 143 -21.23 -7.68 0.24
C ASP A 143 -20.80 -6.54 -0.69
N LEU A 144 -20.81 -6.81 -2.00
CA LEU A 144 -20.40 -5.85 -3.02
C LEU A 144 -21.29 -4.60 -3.03
N GLU A 145 -22.59 -4.74 -2.76
CA GLU A 145 -23.52 -3.62 -2.79
C GLU A 145 -23.26 -2.64 -1.64
N GLU A 146 -22.90 -3.15 -0.47
CA GLU A 146 -22.52 -2.31 0.67
C GLU A 146 -21.17 -1.60 0.43
N ILE A 147 -20.22 -2.25 -0.25
CA ILE A 147 -18.98 -1.60 -0.70
C ILE A 147 -19.28 -0.45 -1.65
N LYS A 148 -20.12 -0.68 -2.66
CA LYS A 148 -20.53 0.36 -3.64
C LYS A 148 -21.21 1.56 -2.98
N LYS A 149 -22.02 1.36 -1.93
CA LYS A 149 -22.63 2.46 -1.17
C LYS A 149 -21.61 3.35 -0.48
N ASN A 150 -20.46 2.80 -0.08
CA ASN A 150 -19.43 3.49 0.68
C ASN A 150 -18.25 3.98 -0.19
N ILE A 151 -18.07 3.42 -1.38
CA ILE A 151 -16.89 3.70 -2.23
C ILE A 151 -16.74 5.18 -2.60
N ILE A 152 -17.85 5.89 -2.85
CA ILE A 152 -17.81 7.33 -3.19
C ILE A 152 -17.30 8.14 -2.00
N LYS A 153 -17.76 7.83 -0.78
CA LYS A 153 -17.29 8.49 0.44
C LYS A 153 -15.81 8.22 0.68
N VAL A 154 -15.37 6.98 0.45
CA VAL A 154 -13.96 6.59 0.54
C VAL A 154 -13.13 7.45 -0.41
N ILE A 155 -13.52 7.50 -1.67
CA ILE A 155 -12.84 8.28 -2.71
C ILE A 155 -12.75 9.76 -2.37
N ASP A 156 -13.82 10.38 -1.86
CA ASP A 156 -13.82 11.78 -1.45
C ASP A 156 -12.80 12.07 -0.33
N ASN A 157 -12.56 11.08 0.52
CA ASN A 157 -11.66 11.13 1.66
C ASN A 157 -10.27 10.52 1.38
N ILE A 158 -9.89 10.34 0.11
CA ILE A 158 -8.51 9.96 -0.25
C ILE A 158 -7.64 11.19 -0.48
N ASP A 159 -6.45 11.18 0.12
CA ASP A 159 -5.34 12.07 -0.20
C ASP A 159 -4.20 11.29 -0.85
N ILE A 160 -3.54 11.89 -1.84
CA ILE A 160 -2.38 11.29 -2.52
C ILE A 160 -1.18 12.16 -2.22
N LYS A 161 -0.23 11.62 -1.46
CA LYS A 161 0.93 12.35 -0.96
C LYS A 161 2.22 11.77 -1.53
N THR A 162 3.08 12.63 -2.06
CA THR A 162 4.47 12.24 -2.32
C THR A 162 5.30 12.51 -1.10
N ILE A 163 5.82 11.45 -0.49
CA ILE A 163 6.80 11.58 0.58
C ILE A 163 8.18 11.43 -0.08
N ASN A 164 8.94 12.52 -0.15
CA ASN A 164 10.31 12.54 -0.66
C ASN A 164 11.31 12.93 0.45
N ALA A 165 12.61 12.74 0.26
CA ALA A 165 13.62 13.07 1.27
C ALA A 165 13.69 14.57 1.64
N ARG A 166 12.99 15.44 0.89
CA ARG A 166 12.83 16.87 1.18
C ARG A 166 11.57 17.18 1.98
N TYR A 167 10.71 16.18 2.21
CA TYR A 167 9.59 16.25 3.12
C TYR A 167 10.17 16.38 4.54
N ASN A 168 10.41 17.63 4.94
CA ASN A 168 10.83 17.98 6.28
C ASN A 168 9.66 17.67 7.21
N ILE A 169 9.70 16.51 7.86
CA ILE A 169 8.87 16.25 9.04
C ILE A 169 9.52 17.03 10.19
N ASN A 170 9.48 18.35 10.10
CA ASN A 170 9.98 19.23 11.15
C ASN A 170 8.88 19.57 12.17
N ASN A 171 7.61 19.28 11.84
CA ASN A 171 6.48 19.43 12.74
C ASN A 171 5.63 18.16 12.69
N GLU A 172 5.27 17.62 13.86
CA GLU A 172 4.30 16.52 13.98
C GLU A 172 2.92 16.91 13.40
N ASP A 173 2.65 18.21 13.25
CA ASP A 173 1.42 18.77 12.69
C ASP A 173 1.31 18.63 11.14
N ASP A 174 2.42 18.43 10.41
CA ASP A 174 2.37 18.29 8.93
C ASP A 174 1.81 16.92 8.49
N LEU A 175 1.63 15.99 9.44
CA LEU A 175 1.03 14.66 9.24
C LEU A 175 -0.40 14.56 9.80
N VAL A 176 -1.02 15.68 10.18
CA VAL A 176 -2.46 15.69 10.48
C VAL A 176 -3.19 15.51 9.15
N ASP A 177 -3.44 14.26 8.82
CA ASP A 177 -4.26 13.88 7.68
C ASP A 177 -5.69 14.35 7.96
N GLU A 178 -6.07 15.48 7.35
CA GLU A 178 -7.48 15.95 7.32
C GLU A 178 -8.41 14.91 6.68
N LYS A 179 -7.82 14.00 5.88
CA LYS A 179 -8.49 12.94 5.16
C LYS A 179 -8.31 11.58 5.85
N LEU A 180 -9.34 10.75 5.76
CA LEU A 180 -9.35 9.42 6.38
C LEU A 180 -8.40 8.44 5.69
N TYR A 181 -8.10 8.64 4.41
CA TYR A 181 -7.36 7.65 3.62
C TYR A 181 -6.20 8.32 2.91
N THR A 182 -4.98 7.77 3.02
CA THR A 182 -3.80 8.36 2.37
C THR A 182 -3.05 7.33 1.53
N ILE A 183 -2.73 7.71 0.29
CA ILE A 183 -1.84 6.95 -0.59
C ILE A 183 -0.49 7.66 -0.63
N ASN A 184 0.49 7.07 0.03
CA ASN A 184 1.83 7.59 0.18
C ASN A 184 2.73 7.03 -0.92
N ILE A 185 3.31 7.91 -1.74
CA ILE A 185 4.22 7.54 -2.83
C ILE A 185 5.62 7.98 -2.44
N GLY A 186 6.55 7.02 -2.31
CA GLY A 186 7.90 7.34 -1.85
C GLY A 186 8.88 6.18 -1.89
N GLY A 187 10.17 6.51 -2.01
CA GLY A 187 11.26 5.53 -2.06
C GLY A 187 11.97 5.34 -0.72
N ASN A 188 12.94 6.19 -0.45
CA ASN A 188 13.96 5.98 0.60
C ASN A 188 13.51 6.29 2.03
N ILE A 189 12.26 6.66 2.27
CA ILE A 189 11.86 7.30 3.53
C ILE A 189 11.54 6.32 4.63
N LEU A 190 11.05 5.14 4.26
CA LEU A 190 10.78 4.05 5.18
C LEU A 190 12.06 3.55 5.87
N GLY A 191 13.23 3.70 5.23
CA GLY A 191 14.52 3.32 5.80
C GLY A 191 15.06 4.25 6.88
N ARG A 192 14.42 5.40 7.15
CA ARG A 192 14.90 6.40 8.13
C ARG A 192 14.14 6.41 9.46
N GLY A 193 13.41 5.35 9.76
CA GLY A 193 12.59 5.26 10.98
C GLY A 193 11.25 6.00 10.89
N LEU A 194 10.80 6.34 9.67
CA LEU A 194 9.44 6.82 9.47
C LEU A 194 8.47 5.64 9.63
N THR A 195 7.54 5.77 10.56
CA THR A 195 6.44 4.82 10.74
C THR A 195 5.20 5.36 10.03
N ILE A 196 4.72 4.66 9.00
CA ILE A 196 3.43 4.97 8.37
C ILE A 196 2.35 4.29 9.18
N LYS A 197 1.49 5.08 9.84
CA LYS A 197 0.42 4.54 10.70
C LYS A 197 -0.67 3.89 9.84
N LYS A 198 -1.20 2.76 10.34
CA LYS A 198 -2.36 2.05 9.76
C LYS A 198 -2.20 1.72 8.27
N LEU A 199 -0.99 1.27 7.91
CA LEU A 199 -0.64 0.80 6.58
C LEU A 199 -1.31 -0.55 6.30
N VAL A 200 -2.18 -0.61 5.29
CA VAL A 200 -2.93 -1.83 4.94
C VAL A 200 -2.55 -2.43 3.59
N VAL A 201 -1.92 -1.64 2.71
CA VAL A 201 -1.45 -2.11 1.40
C VAL A 201 -0.08 -1.52 1.10
N SER A 202 0.87 -2.38 0.73
CA SER A 202 2.17 -1.97 0.21
C SER A 202 2.34 -2.47 -1.22
N TYR A 203 2.52 -1.54 -2.15
CA TYR A 203 2.82 -1.84 -3.54
C TYR A 203 4.27 -1.45 -3.85
N ILE A 204 5.12 -2.44 -4.03
CA ILE A 204 6.55 -2.26 -4.29
C ILE A 204 6.81 -2.79 -5.69
N TYR A 205 7.24 -1.92 -6.60
CA TYR A 205 7.63 -2.33 -7.95
C TYR A 205 9.03 -1.80 -8.25
N ARG A 206 9.89 -2.66 -8.80
CA ARG A 206 11.31 -2.40 -9.07
C ARG A 206 12.10 -2.03 -7.82
N ASP A 207 12.52 -3.04 -7.07
CA ASP A 207 13.67 -2.92 -6.18
C ASP A 207 14.93 -3.22 -7.01
N SER A 208 16.01 -2.45 -6.84
CA SER A 208 17.28 -2.75 -7.50
C SER A 208 17.68 -4.20 -7.17
N LYS A 209 18.33 -4.91 -8.10
CA LYS A 209 18.75 -6.33 -7.98
C LYS A 209 19.52 -6.71 -6.68
N GLU A 210 19.82 -5.76 -5.80
CA GLU A 210 20.61 -5.90 -4.58
C GLU A 210 19.97 -5.33 -3.31
N SER A 211 18.71 -4.88 -3.29
CA SER A 211 18.05 -4.56 -2.02
C SER A 211 17.63 -5.86 -1.34
N GLN A 212 18.43 -6.25 -0.36
CA GLN A 212 18.18 -7.40 0.52
C GLN A 212 16.74 -7.37 1.04
N ILE A 213 16.14 -8.54 1.13
CA ILE A 213 14.90 -8.87 1.84
C ILE A 213 14.76 -8.04 3.15
N ASP A 214 15.86 -7.83 3.89
CA ASP A 214 15.92 -6.93 5.06
C ASP A 214 15.36 -5.51 4.83
N THR A 215 15.56 -4.93 3.65
CA THR A 215 15.06 -3.59 3.29
C THR A 215 13.55 -3.63 3.10
N MET A 216 13.00 -4.67 2.45
CA MET A 216 11.55 -4.86 2.35
C MET A 216 10.94 -5.04 3.74
N TYR A 217 11.56 -5.86 4.59
CA TYR A 217 11.08 -6.13 5.95
C TYR A 217 11.16 -4.91 6.88
N GLN A 218 12.13 -4.02 6.68
CA GLN A 218 12.18 -2.74 7.40
C GLN A 218 11.11 -1.75 6.90
N ARG A 219 10.75 -1.83 5.62
CA ARG A 219 9.82 -0.91 4.95
C ARG A 219 8.36 -1.14 5.26
N CYS A 220 8.01 -2.35 5.72
CA CYS A 220 6.64 -2.77 5.92
C CYS A 220 6.29 -3.08 7.39
N ARG A 221 7.08 -2.57 8.34
CA ARG A 221 6.82 -2.68 9.79
C ARG A 221 5.79 -1.67 10.29
#